data_AF-A0A6V7IFA0-F1
#
_entry.id   AF-A0A6V7IFA0-F1
#
_cell.length_a   1.000
_cell.length_b   1.000
_cell.length_c   1.000
_cell.angle_alpha   90.00
_cell.angle_beta   90.00
_cell.angle_gamma   90.00
#
_symmetry.space_group_name_H-M   'P 1'
#
loop_
_entity.id
_entity.type
_entity.pdbx_description
1 polymer ?
#
loop_
_entity_poly.entity_id
_entity_poly.type
_entity_poly.pdbx_seq_one_letter_code
_entity_poly.pdbx_strand_id
1 'polypeptide(L)' 'LIAEGRSIVPEADVNFVAPIDRMDKVLCVGLNYSGHCKEQGLEPPKSPVIFSKFPSNIVGPCDNVVLPSISE' A
#
# COMPACT_ATOMS: atom_id res chain seq x y z
N LEU A 1 -16.63 -5.73 -40.08
CA LEU A 1 -17.42 -5.46 -38.85
C LEU A 1 -16.42 -5.33 -37.71
N ILE A 2 -15.93 -4.11 -37.47
CA ILE A 2 -15.17 -3.80 -36.25
C ILE A 2 -16.24 -3.68 -35.17
N ALA A 3 -16.47 -4.76 -34.42
CA ALA A 3 -17.26 -4.71 -33.21
C ALA A 3 -16.51 -3.80 -32.23
N GLU A 4 -17.22 -2.83 -31.67
CA GLU A 4 -16.73 -1.81 -30.74
C GLU A 4 -15.76 -2.43 -29.71
N GLY A 5 -14.49 -2.04 -29.78
CA GLY A 5 -13.36 -2.70 -29.12
C GLY A 5 -13.31 -2.56 -27.59
N ARG A 6 -14.35 -2.99 -26.88
CA ARG A 6 -14.33 -3.16 -25.42
C ARG A 6 -14.09 -4.62 -25.08
N SER A 7 -12.89 -4.94 -24.63
CA SER A 7 -12.61 -6.20 -23.95
C SER A 7 -13.01 -6.05 -22.48
N ILE A 8 -14.17 -6.60 -22.12
CA ILE A 8 -14.63 -6.68 -20.73
C ILE A 8 -14.18 -8.04 -20.20
N VAL A 9 -13.42 -8.04 -19.11
CA VAL A 9 -13.01 -9.26 -18.40
C VAL A 9 -13.74 -9.27 -17.06
N PRO A 10 -14.46 -10.34 -16.70
CA PRO A 10 -15.03 -10.49 -15.37
C PRO A 10 -13.95 -10.41 -14.30
N GLU A 11 -14.26 -9.80 -13.16
CA GLU A 11 -13.31 -9.67 -12.04
C GLU A 11 -12.81 -11.03 -11.53
N ALA A 12 -13.68 -12.04 -11.52
CA ALA A 12 -13.33 -13.40 -11.13
C ALA A 12 -12.27 -14.05 -12.03
N ASP A 13 -12.08 -13.51 -13.24
CA ASP A 13 -11.15 -14.03 -14.25
C ASP A 13 -9.83 -13.25 -14.30
N VAL A 14 -9.61 -12.29 -13.39
CA VAL A 14 -8.35 -11.54 -13.29
C VAL A 14 -7.62 -11.83 -11.98
N ASN A 15 -6.29 -11.74 -12.04
CA ASN A 15 -5.46 -11.70 -10.84
C ASN A 15 -4.98 -10.26 -10.61
N PHE A 16 -5.31 -9.69 -9.45
CA PHE A 16 -4.86 -8.36 -9.10
C PHE A 16 -3.40 -8.36 -8.66
N VAL A 17 -2.63 -7.42 -9.20
CA VAL A 17 -1.25 -7.17 -8.81
C VAL A 17 -1.13 -5.80 -8.17
N ALA A 18 0.01 -5.51 -7.56
CA ALA A 18 0.32 -4.16 -7.13
C ALA A 18 0.25 -3.20 -8.34
N PRO A 19 -0.42 -2.03 -8.21
CA PRO A 19 -0.57 -1.09 -9.32
C PRO A 19 0.76 -0.43 -9.74
N ILE A 20 1.76 -0.49 -8.86
CA ILE A 20 3.13 -0.03 -9.11
C ILE A 20 4.07 -1.14 -8.63
N ASP A 21 4.79 -1.76 -9.56
CA ASP A 21 5.65 -2.93 -9.32
C ASP A 21 7.15 -2.63 -9.47
N ARG A 22 7.51 -1.40 -9.87
CA ARG A 22 8.89 -0.95 -10.15
C ARG A 22 9.18 0.43 -9.59
N MET A 23 8.94 0.64 -8.30
CA MET A 23 9.33 1.88 -7.62
C MET A 23 10.77 1.81 -7.09
N ASP A 24 11.48 2.94 -7.10
CA ASP A 24 12.79 3.05 -6.45
C ASP A 24 12.67 3.25 -4.93
N LYS A 25 11.61 3.92 -4.48
CA LYS A 25 11.39 4.28 -3.06
C LYS A 25 9.90 4.32 -2.72
N VAL A 26 9.59 3.97 -1.46
CA VAL A 26 8.26 4.13 -0.86
C VAL A 26 8.36 5.12 0.28
N LEU A 27 7.86 6.34 0.08
CA LEU A 27 7.88 7.39 1.10
C LEU A 27 6.58 7.37 1.90
N CYS A 28 6.70 7.27 3.23
CA CYS A 28 5.58 7.17 4.14
C CYS A 28 5.52 8.41 5.06
N VAL A 29 4.29 8.79 5.44
CA VAL A 29 4.03 9.89 6.38
C VAL A 29 3.50 9.30 7.68
N GLY A 30 4.22 9.51 8.77
CA GLY A 30 3.79 9.17 10.12
C GLY A 30 2.92 10.27 10.74
N LEU A 31 2.13 9.90 11.76
CA LEU A 31 1.36 10.84 12.60
C LEU A 31 0.49 11.83 11.81
N ASN A 32 -0.11 11.38 10.70
CA ASN A 32 -0.88 12.24 9.78
C ASN A 32 -2.38 12.34 10.12
N TYR A 33 -2.81 11.79 11.26
CA TYR A 33 -4.19 11.83 11.74
C TYR A 33 -4.21 12.25 13.21
N SER A 34 -5.00 13.28 13.53
CA SER A 34 -5.09 13.81 14.90
C SER A 34 -5.58 12.79 15.92
N GLY A 35 -6.48 11.88 15.53
CA GLY A 35 -6.92 10.76 16.36
C GLY A 35 -5.79 9.80 16.73
N HIS A 36 -4.95 9.45 15.75
CA HIS A 36 -3.79 8.59 15.96
C HIS A 36 -2.73 9.24 16.86
N CYS A 37 -2.50 10.55 16.72
CA CYS A 37 -1.62 11.29 17.65
C CYS A 37 -2.16 11.22 19.08
N LYS A 38 -3.46 11.47 19.28
CA LYS A 38 -4.11 11.40 20.59
C LYS A 38 -4.04 10.00 21.22
N GLU A 39 -4.25 8.96 20.42
CA GLU A 39 -4.15 7.56 20.87
C GLU A 39 -2.78 7.24 21.47
N GLN A 40 -1.72 7.83 20.92
CA GLN A 40 -0.35 7.67 21.42
C GLN A 40 0.05 8.69 22.49
N GLY A 41 -0.83 9.62 22.88
CA GLY A 41 -0.49 10.71 23.80
C GLY A 41 0.51 11.72 23.23
N LEU A 42 0.56 11.85 21.90
CA LEU A 42 1.46 12.75 21.18
C LEU A 42 0.70 13.96 20.64
N GLU A 43 1.36 15.13 20.64
CA GLU A 43 0.88 16.31 19.91
C GLU A 43 1.11 16.15 18.40
N PRO A 44 0.23 16.68 17.54
CA PRO A 44 0.46 16.69 16.09
C PRO A 44 1.81 17.35 15.73
N PRO A 45 2.60 16.74 14.84
CA PRO A 45 3.92 17.26 14.52
C PRO A 45 3.82 18.57 13.73
N LYS A 46 4.75 19.50 13.96
CA LYS A 46 4.81 20.79 13.24
C LYS A 46 5.28 20.67 11.78
N SER A 47 5.86 19.54 11.43
CA SER A 47 6.34 19.20 10.09
C SER A 47 6.06 17.72 9.81
N PRO A 48 5.90 17.30 8.54
CA PRO A 48 5.66 15.90 8.21
C PRO A 48 6.74 14.97 8.76
N VAL A 49 6.34 13.91 9.45
CA VAL A 49 7.24 12.83 9.85
C VAL A 49 7.38 11.89 8.68
N ILE A 50 8.57 11.86 8.08
CA ILE A 50 8.83 11.10 6.86
C ILE A 50 9.73 9.91 7.16
N PHE A 51 9.34 8.73 6.69
CA PHE A 51 10.15 7.51 6.74
C PHE A 51 10.00 6.70 5.45
N SER A 52 10.85 5.69 5.26
CA SER A 52 10.85 4.88 4.05
C SER A 52 10.49 3.43 4.32
N LYS A 53 9.77 2.83 3.36
CA LYS A 53 9.69 1.38 3.16
C LYS A 53 10.46 0.99 1.90
N PHE A 54 10.90 -0.27 1.84
CA PHE A 54 11.58 -0.79 0.65
C PHE A 54 10.54 -1.32 -0.35
N PRO A 55 10.81 -1.25 -1.67
CA PRO A 55 9.94 -1.82 -2.70
C PRO A 55 9.60 -3.30 -2.47
N SER A 56 10.51 -4.06 -1.84
CA SER A 56 10.32 -5.46 -1.46
C SER A 56 9.20 -5.70 -0.44
N ASN A 57 8.58 -4.65 0.13
CA ASN A 57 7.45 -4.77 1.04
C ASN A 57 6.08 -4.70 0.35
N ILE A 58 6.02 -4.43 -0.96
CA ILE A 58 4.76 -4.26 -1.69
C ILE A 58 4.27 -5.62 -2.20
N VAL A 59 3.00 -5.91 -1.93
CA VAL A 59 2.27 -7.09 -2.41
C VAL A 59 0.96 -6.65 -3.09
N GLY A 60 0.34 -7.55 -3.84
CA GLY A 60 -0.97 -7.31 -4.45
C GLY A 60 -2.06 -7.11 -3.38
N PRO A 61 -3.20 -6.51 -3.77
CA PRO A 61 -4.28 -6.18 -2.83
C PRO A 61 -4.94 -7.41 -2.20
N CYS A 62 -4.78 -8.60 -2.79
CA CYS A 62 -5.34 -9.86 -2.32
C CYS A 62 -4.26 -10.87 -1.89
N ASP A 63 -2.98 -10.48 -1.88
CA ASP A 63 -1.88 -11.35 -1.50
C ASP A 63 -1.79 -11.52 0.02
N ASN A 64 -1.28 -12.68 0.45
CA ASN A 64 -1.06 -12.96 1.86
C ASN A 64 0.09 -12.12 2.45
N VAL A 65 -0.09 -11.62 3.68
CA VAL A 65 1.00 -11.07 4.49
C VAL A 65 1.64 -12.20 5.29
N VAL A 66 2.82 -12.65 4.85
CA VAL A 66 3.54 -13.74 5.52
C VAL A 66 4.24 -13.21 6.77
N LEU A 67 3.89 -13.78 7.93
CA LEU A 67 4.54 -13.48 9.20
C LEU A 67 5.90 -14.20 9.28
N PRO A 68 7.02 -13.49 9.50
CA PRO A 68 8.32 -14.11 9.72
C PRO A 68 8.36 -14.99 10.98
N SER A 69 9.16 -16.06 10.97
CA SER A 69 9.32 -16.95 12.12
C SER A 69 10.00 -16.31 13.35
N ILE A 70 10.55 -15.10 13.19
CA ILE A 70 11.24 -14.33 14.24
C ILE A 70 10.38 -13.20 14.81
N SER A 71 9.06 -13.24 14.62
CA SER A 71 8.15 -12.17 15.01
C SER A 71 7.61 -12.26 16.44
N GLU A 72 8.12 -13.20 17.27
CA GLU A 72 7.86 -13.25 18.72
C GLU A 72 8.81 -12.36 19.53
#